data_AF-A0ABD1D0H7-F1
#
_entry.id   AF-A0ABD1D0H7-F1
#
_cell.length_a   1.000
_cell.length_b   1.000
_cell.length_c   1.000
_cell.angle_alpha   90.00
_cell.angle_beta   90.00
_cell.angle_gamma   90.00
#
_symmetry.space_group_name_H-M   'P 1'
#
loop_
_entity.id
_entity.type
_entity.pdbx_description
1 polymer ?
#
loop_
_entity_poly.entity_id
_entity_poly.type
_entity_poly.pdbx_seq_one_letter_code
_entity_poly.pdbx_strand_id
1 'polypeptide(L)' 'MTSCERDAIVLDPTSSDIRNCVSKGKSEMFDCKNHIRVIQPMDNGNRLYICGTNAHNPKDVVIY' A
#
# COMPACT_ATOMS: atom_id res chain seq x y z
N MET A 1 5.63 -0.67 -24.38
CA MET A 1 5.68 0.72 -23.88
C MET A 1 4.88 0.73 -22.59
N THR A 2 5.49 1.10 -21.46
CA THR A 2 4.80 1.10 -20.16
C THR A 2 3.97 2.36 -19.96
N SER A 3 2.87 2.27 -19.23
CA SER A 3 1.94 3.36 -18.95
C SER A 3 1.36 3.20 -17.55
N CYS A 4 1.47 4.23 -16.70
CA CYS A 4 0.98 4.20 -15.32
C CYS A 4 -0.54 3.94 -15.22
N GLU A 5 -1.31 4.24 -16.26
CA GLU A 5 -2.76 3.99 -16.29
C GLU A 5 -3.09 2.49 -16.37
N ARG A 6 -2.15 1.68 -16.84
CA ARG A 6 -2.33 0.23 -17.07
C ARG A 6 -1.39 -0.64 -16.26
N ASP A 7 -0.19 -0.14 -15.97
CA ASP A 7 0.89 -0.88 -15.33
C ASP A 7 1.05 -0.51 -13.84
N ALA A 8 -0.04 -0.10 -13.19
CA ALA A 8 -0.07 0.24 -11.78
C ALA A 8 -1.24 -0.43 -11.05
N ILE A 9 -1.04 -0.69 -9.76
CA ILE A 9 -2.09 -1.13 -8.85
C ILE A 9 -2.24 -0.10 -7.73
N VAL A 10 -3.48 0.29 -7.45
CA VAL A 10 -3.79 1.25 -6.38
C VAL A 10 -4.05 0.47 -5.08
N LEU A 11 -3.22 0.72 -4.07
CA LEU A 11 -3.32 0.10 -2.75
C LEU A 11 -3.56 1.15 -1.67
N ASP A 12 -4.65 1.90 -1.78
CA ASP A 12 -4.97 2.96 -0.84
C ASP A 12 -5.51 2.43 0.50
N PRO A 13 -5.24 3.11 1.63
CA PRO A 13 -5.86 2.78 2.90
C PRO A 13 -7.37 3.04 2.88
N THR A 14 -8.10 2.35 3.76
CA THR A 14 -9.53 2.61 3.92
C THR A 14 -9.77 3.98 4.56
N SER A 15 -10.94 4.59 4.34
CA SER A 15 -11.27 5.85 5.00
C SER A 15 -11.25 5.76 6.54
N SER A 16 -11.52 4.57 7.10
CA SER A 16 -11.36 4.31 8.54
C SER A 16 -9.91 4.34 8.98
N ASP A 17 -8.98 3.72 8.22
CA ASP A 17 -7.56 3.73 8.54
C ASP A 17 -7.00 5.16 8.50
N ILE A 18 -7.39 5.94 7.47
CA ILE A 18 -7.01 7.35 7.34
C ILE A 18 -7.50 8.15 8.55
N ARG A 19 -8.78 8.04 8.92
CA ARG A 19 -9.33 8.74 10.11
C ARG A 19 -8.61 8.35 11.40
N ASN A 20 -8.33 7.07 11.60
CA ASN A 20 -7.61 6.56 12.77
C ASN A 20 -6.14 7.01 12.81
N CYS A 21 -5.52 7.22 11.66
CA CYS A 21 -4.17 7.75 11.53
C CYS A 21 -4.13 9.25 11.84
N VAL A 22 -5.03 10.02 11.23
CA VAL A 22 -5.15 11.47 11.45
C VAL A 22 -5.51 11.80 12.90
N SER A 23 -6.37 11.02 13.54
CA SER A 23 -6.72 11.21 14.97
C SER A 23 -5.52 11.06 15.92
N LYS A 24 -4.44 10.42 15.47
CA LYS A 24 -3.15 10.30 16.18
C LYS A 24 -2.18 11.45 15.85
N GLY A 25 -2.64 12.50 15.15
CA GLY A 25 -1.85 13.69 14.83
C GLY A 25 -0.90 13.53 13.63
N LYS A 26 -1.16 12.57 12.74
CA LYS A 26 -0.34 12.32 11.54
C LYS A 26 -0.87 13.08 10.31
N SER A 27 0.01 13.41 9.37
CA SER A 27 -0.35 14.14 8.15
C SER A 27 -1.23 13.29 7.23
N GLU A 28 -2.44 13.76 6.94
CA GLU A 28 -3.36 13.10 5.99
C GLU A 28 -2.76 13.00 4.58
N MET A 29 -2.02 14.03 4.16
CA MET A 29 -1.48 14.15 2.81
C MET A 29 -0.25 13.27 2.57
N PHE A 30 0.42 12.79 3.64
CA PHE A 30 1.64 12.00 3.51
C PHE A 30 1.66 10.79 4.43
N ASP A 31 1.71 10.98 5.75
CA ASP A 31 1.87 9.88 6.72
C ASP A 31 0.73 8.86 6.67
N CYS A 32 -0.50 9.33 6.43
CA CYS A 32 -1.70 8.51 6.38
C CYS A 32 -1.98 7.91 4.99
N LYS A 33 -0.98 7.89 4.11
CA LYS A 33 -1.02 7.12 2.85
C LYS A 33 -0.44 5.72 3.05
N ASN A 34 -0.60 4.87 2.04
CA ASN A 34 0.08 3.58 2.02
C ASN A 34 1.43 3.72 1.33
N HIS A 35 2.51 3.68 2.10
CA HIS A 35 3.87 3.66 1.58
C HIS A 35 4.32 2.21 1.45
N ILE A 36 4.48 1.72 0.22
CA ILE A 36 4.97 0.36 -0.01
C ILE A 36 6.42 0.25 0.46
N ARG A 37 6.70 -0.77 1.29
CA ARG A 37 8.04 -1.00 1.88
C ARG A 37 8.62 -2.36 1.52
N VAL A 38 7.78 -3.31 1.14
CA VAL A 38 8.19 -4.66 0.77
C VAL A 38 7.52 -5.04 -0.54
N ILE A 39 8.32 -5.55 -1.48
CA ILE A 39 7.87 -6.24 -2.68
C ILE A 39 8.78 -7.47 -2.81
N GLN A 40 8.22 -8.68 -2.80
CA GLN A 40 8.97 -9.92 -2.88
C GLN A 40 8.31 -10.90 -3.85
N PRO A 41 9.09 -11.58 -4.71
CA PRO A 41 8.56 -12.65 -5.54
C PRO A 41 8.17 -13.86 -4.70
N MET A 42 7.05 -14.49 -5.07
CA MET A 42 6.58 -15.77 -4.56
C MET A 42 6.36 -16.72 -5.73
N ASP A 43 6.31 -18.04 -5.47
CA ASP A 43 6.01 -19.08 -6.47
C ASP A 43 6.80 -18.90 -7.78
N ASN A 44 8.13 -18.82 -7.69
CA ASN A 44 9.03 -18.64 -8.83
C ASN A 44 8.75 -17.37 -9.66
N GLY A 45 8.15 -16.34 -9.04
CA GLY A 45 7.88 -15.04 -9.68
C GLY A 45 6.48 -14.91 -10.27
N ASN A 46 5.62 -15.92 -10.14
CA ASN A 46 4.22 -15.85 -10.61
C ASN A 46 3.31 -15.05 -9.67
N ARG A 47 3.80 -14.72 -8.47
CA ARG A 47 3.08 -13.91 -7.49
C ARG A 47 4.02 -12.92 -6.84
N LEU A 48 3.48 -11.81 -6.35
CA LEU A 48 4.19 -10.82 -5.56
C LEU A 48 3.55 -10.69 -4.18
N TYR A 49 4.36 -10.86 -3.14
CA TYR A 49 4.03 -10.42 -1.79
C TYR A 49 4.39 -8.94 -1.64
N ILE A 50 3.41 -8.13 -1.27
CA ILE A 50 3.56 -6.68 -1.11
C ILE A 50 3.11 -6.31 0.30
N CYS A 51 3.90 -5.49 1.00
CA CYS A 51 3.51 -4.93 2.30
C CYS A 51 3.82 -3.43 2.34
N GLY A 52 2.87 -2.67 2.89
CA GLY A 52 2.96 -1.23 3.01
C GLY A 52 2.52 -0.73 4.38
N THR A 53 2.81 0.55 4.64
CA THR A 53 2.51 1.18 5.94
C THR A 53 1.02 1.36 6.21
N ASN A 54 0.20 1.40 5.15
CA ASN A 54 -1.27 1.51 5.19
C ASN A 54 -1.78 2.46 6.29
N ALA A 55 -1.41 3.74 6.20
CA ALA A 55 -1.75 4.77 7.19
C ALA A 55 -1.34 4.44 8.63
N HIS A 56 -0.08 4.07 8.84
CA HIS A 56 0.43 3.61 10.15
C HIS A 56 -0.34 2.40 10.72
N ASN A 57 -0.94 1.58 9.85
CA ASN A 57 -1.60 0.32 10.17
C ASN A 57 -1.15 -0.76 9.16
N PRO A 58 0.08 -1.29 9.27
CA PRO A 58 0.72 -2.11 8.24
C PRO A 58 -0.16 -3.24 7.70
N LYS A 59 -0.17 -3.40 6.38
CA LYS A 59 -1.00 -4.39 5.69
C LYS A 59 -0.28 -4.97 4.48
N ASP A 60 -0.50 -6.26 4.27
CA ASP A 60 0.05 -7.05 3.18
C ASP A 60 -1.02 -7.52 2.17
N VAL A 61 -0.56 -7.88 0.97
CA VAL A 61 -1.35 -8.45 -0.11
C VAL A 61 -0.48 -9.37 -0.96
N VAL A 62 -1.09 -10.42 -1.52
CA VAL A 62 -0.47 -11.27 -2.55
C VAL A 62 -1.20 -11.02 -3.87
N ILE A 63 -0.47 -10.62 -4.91
CA ILE A 63 -1.00 -10.37 -6.26
C ILE A 63 -0.33 -11.28 -7.30
N TYR A 64 -0.99 -11.45 -8.45
CA TYR A 64 -0.52 -12.24 -9.60
C TYR A 64 -0.08 -11.31 -10.73
#